data_AF-A0A963DWI5-F1
#
_entry.id   AF-A0A963DWI5-F1
#
_cell.length_a   1.000
_cell.length_b   1.000
_cell.length_c   1.000
_cell.angle_alpha   90.00
_cell.angle_beta   90.00
_cell.angle_gamma   90.00
#
_symmetry.space_group_name_H-M   'P 1'
#
loop_
_entity.id
_entity.type
_entity.pdbx_description
1 polymer ?
#
loop_
_entity_poly.entity_id
_entity_poly.type
_entity_poly.pdbx_seq_one_letter_code
_entity_poly.pdbx_strand_id
1 'polypeptide(L)'
;CAKRPEWADLPIDQRAERNGRQGVRYHMQEGITVMEPLDMSEVPADSETMGEIMFRGNIVMKGYLKNQKATQEAFAGGWFHTGDLAVMQPDGYVKIKDRSKDVIISGGENISSLEVEEVLYRHPAVLTAAVVAKPDDKWGEVPAAYIEVKEGANVTVESIVEHCRAHLARYKVPKHVEFCVLPKTSTGKIQKFVLRQQAKSSSAIE
;
A
#
# COMPACT_ATOMS: atom_id res chain seq x y z
N CYS A 1 3.15 -12.97 -13.04
CA CYS A 1 3.33 -12.10 -14.21
C CYS A 1 3.46 -12.94 -15.46
N ALA A 2 2.54 -12.79 -16.41
CA ALA A 2 2.70 -13.33 -17.75
C ALA A 2 3.75 -12.48 -18.49
N LYS A 3 4.96 -13.01 -18.58
CA LYS A 3 6.09 -12.34 -19.24
C LYS A 3 5.91 -12.39 -20.74
N ARG A 4 6.27 -11.31 -21.42
CA ARG A 4 6.39 -11.32 -22.88
C ARG A 4 7.81 -11.72 -23.30
N PRO A 5 7.99 -12.52 -24.37
CA PRO A 5 9.31 -12.98 -24.80
C PRO A 5 10.31 -11.85 -25.03
N GLU A 6 9.85 -10.72 -25.59
CA GLU A 6 10.67 -9.54 -25.90
C GLU A 6 11.29 -8.88 -24.66
N TRP A 7 10.80 -9.16 -23.44
CA TRP A 7 11.39 -8.62 -22.22
C TRP A 7 12.71 -9.32 -21.85
N ALA A 8 13.02 -10.48 -22.44
CA ALA A 8 14.24 -11.21 -22.16
C ALA A 8 15.48 -10.41 -22.56
N ASP A 9 15.38 -9.65 -23.65
CA ASP A 9 16.45 -8.88 -24.27
C ASP A 9 16.67 -7.50 -23.62
N LEU A 10 15.83 -7.11 -22.67
CA LEU A 10 15.95 -5.85 -21.96
C LEU A 10 17.11 -5.87 -20.94
N PRO A 11 17.74 -4.70 -20.69
CA PRO A 11 18.61 -4.50 -19.54
C PRO A 11 17.95 -4.95 -18.22
N ILE A 12 18.76 -5.40 -17.25
CA ILE A 12 18.27 -6.05 -16.03
C ILE A 12 17.29 -5.18 -15.23
N ASP A 13 17.56 -3.88 -15.16
CA ASP A 13 16.75 -2.86 -14.51
C ASP A 13 15.38 -2.71 -15.20
N GLN A 14 15.36 -2.56 -16.52
CA GLN A 14 14.11 -2.45 -17.29
C GLN A 14 13.31 -3.75 -17.23
N ARG A 15 14.00 -4.90 -17.28
CA ARG A 15 13.37 -6.22 -17.14
C ARG A 15 12.77 -6.41 -15.74
N ALA A 16 13.47 -5.96 -14.70
CA ALA A 16 12.93 -5.97 -13.34
C ALA A 16 11.67 -5.13 -13.24
N GLU A 17 11.65 -3.94 -13.85
CA GLU A 17 10.48 -3.08 -13.87
C GLU A 17 9.29 -3.73 -14.59
N ARG A 18 9.51 -4.34 -15.76
CA ARG A 18 8.45 -5.05 -16.53
C ARG A 18 7.93 -6.27 -15.78
N ASN A 19 8.81 -7.02 -15.12
CA ASN A 19 8.42 -8.20 -14.33
C ASN A 19 7.54 -7.85 -13.11
N GLY A 20 7.60 -6.61 -12.61
CA GLY A 20 6.72 -6.13 -11.54
C GLY A 20 5.27 -5.90 -11.96
N ARG A 21 4.98 -5.96 -13.27
CA ARG A 21 3.64 -5.74 -13.82
C ARG A 21 2.79 -7.01 -13.74
N GLN A 22 1.47 -6.88 -13.65
CA GLN A 22 0.50 -7.97 -13.54
C GLN A 22 -0.75 -7.70 -14.39
N GLY A 23 -1.80 -8.49 -14.20
CA GLY A 23 -3.13 -8.18 -14.75
C GLY A 23 -3.47 -8.76 -16.11
N VAL A 24 -2.64 -9.68 -16.63
CA VAL A 24 -3.02 -10.47 -17.80
C VAL A 24 -4.15 -11.43 -17.41
N ARG A 25 -5.27 -11.35 -18.12
CA ARG A 25 -6.46 -12.18 -17.87
C ARG A 25 -6.19 -13.65 -18.17
N TYR A 26 -6.71 -14.53 -17.32
CA TYR A 26 -6.78 -15.97 -17.56
C TYR A 26 -8.22 -16.38 -17.90
N HIS A 27 -8.42 -17.58 -18.45
CA HIS A 27 -9.74 -18.06 -18.93
C HIS A 27 -10.90 -17.91 -17.94
N MET A 28 -10.62 -17.97 -16.64
CA MET A 28 -11.65 -17.88 -15.58
C MET A 28 -11.93 -16.45 -15.12
N GLN A 29 -11.26 -15.46 -15.71
CA GLN A 29 -11.31 -14.05 -15.35
C GLN A 29 -11.98 -13.27 -16.46
N GLU A 30 -13.25 -12.93 -16.25
CA GLU A 30 -14.04 -12.13 -17.17
C GLU A 30 -13.47 -10.71 -17.32
N GLY A 31 -13.02 -10.13 -16.20
CA GLY A 31 -12.56 -8.75 -16.13
C GLY A 31 -11.42 -8.55 -15.14
N ILE A 32 -10.48 -7.72 -15.55
CA ILE A 32 -9.59 -6.97 -14.68
C ILE A 32 -9.35 -5.62 -15.32
N THR A 33 -9.42 -4.59 -14.50
CA THR A 33 -9.02 -3.24 -14.87
C THR A 33 -8.69 -2.46 -13.59
N VAL A 34 -8.31 -1.20 -13.75
CA VAL A 34 -8.11 -0.26 -12.65
C VAL A 34 -9.22 0.79 -12.77
N MET A 35 -9.94 1.03 -11.68
CA MET A 35 -11.09 1.95 -11.66
C MET A 35 -10.96 2.98 -10.54
N GLU A 36 -11.57 4.15 -10.72
CA GLU A 36 -11.84 5.09 -9.63
C GLU A 36 -12.93 4.49 -8.71
N PRO A 37 -12.64 4.18 -7.43
CA PRO A 37 -13.59 3.48 -6.56
C PRO A 37 -14.89 4.23 -6.29
N LEU A 38 -14.90 5.56 -6.39
CA LEU A 38 -16.07 6.37 -6.05
C LEU A 38 -17.12 6.40 -7.18
N ASP A 39 -16.68 6.49 -8.44
CA ASP A 39 -17.59 6.59 -9.59
C ASP A 39 -17.60 5.34 -10.49
N MET A 40 -16.73 4.37 -10.19
CA MET A 40 -16.58 3.11 -10.93
C MET A 40 -16.17 3.29 -12.40
N SER A 41 -15.55 4.42 -12.74
CA SER A 41 -14.99 4.67 -14.08
C SER A 41 -13.62 4.03 -14.24
N GLU A 42 -13.32 3.51 -15.43
CA GLU A 42 -11.98 2.99 -15.73
C GLU A 42 -10.97 4.14 -15.84
N VAL A 43 -9.80 3.97 -15.22
CA VAL A 43 -8.72 4.95 -15.35
C VAL A 43 -8.03 4.82 -16.71
N PRO A 44 -7.49 5.91 -17.28
CA PRO A 44 -6.70 5.84 -18.51
C PRO A 44 -5.43 4.99 -18.34
N ALA A 45 -4.98 4.39 -19.44
CA ALA A 45 -3.75 3.59 -19.50
C ALA A 45 -2.49 4.46 -19.67
N ASP A 46 -2.30 5.45 -18.79
CA ASP A 46 -1.25 6.46 -18.87
C ASP A 46 -0.04 6.19 -17.96
N SER A 47 -0.07 5.12 -17.16
CA SER A 47 0.91 4.79 -16.10
C SER A 47 0.97 5.75 -14.91
N GLU A 48 0.06 6.72 -14.85
CA GLU A 48 0.09 7.82 -13.90
C GLU A 48 -1.18 7.86 -13.05
N THR A 49 -2.35 7.77 -13.68
CA THR A 49 -3.64 7.86 -13.01
C THR A 49 -3.84 6.64 -12.11
N MET A 50 -3.94 6.90 -10.81
CA MET A 50 -4.14 5.90 -9.78
C MET A 50 -5.61 5.53 -9.67
N GLY A 51 -5.89 4.25 -9.53
CA GLY A 51 -7.19 3.74 -9.11
C GLY A 51 -7.05 2.44 -8.33
N GLU A 52 -8.14 1.75 -8.09
CA GLU A 52 -8.19 0.44 -7.46
C GLU A 52 -8.24 -0.67 -8.52
N ILE A 53 -7.49 -1.75 -8.29
CA ILE A 53 -7.61 -2.96 -9.10
C ILE A 53 -8.94 -3.63 -8.80
N MET A 54 -9.73 -3.88 -9.83
CA MET A 54 -11.01 -4.56 -9.67
C MET A 54 -11.07 -5.82 -10.53
N PHE A 55 -11.68 -6.88 -9.98
CA PHE A 55 -11.81 -8.18 -10.63
C PHE A 55 -13.26 -8.54 -10.93
N ARG A 56 -13.48 -9.28 -12.02
CA ARG A 56 -14.74 -9.95 -12.31
C ARG A 56 -14.47 -11.34 -12.91
N GLY A 57 -15.28 -12.32 -12.52
CA GLY A 57 -15.22 -13.68 -13.03
C GLY A 57 -15.20 -14.75 -11.94
N ASN A 58 -15.07 -16.00 -12.38
CA ASN A 58 -15.24 -17.20 -11.55
C ASN A 58 -14.11 -17.45 -10.54
N ILE A 59 -13.03 -16.68 -10.62
CA ILE A 59 -11.90 -16.76 -9.68
C ILE A 59 -12.12 -15.98 -8.39
N VAL A 60 -13.12 -15.11 -8.35
CA VAL A 60 -13.38 -14.26 -7.19
C VAL A 60 -14.13 -15.07 -6.12
N MET A 61 -13.87 -14.77 -4.85
CA MET A 61 -14.57 -15.40 -3.72
C MET A 61 -16.10 -15.26 -3.82
N LYS A 62 -16.85 -16.12 -3.13
CA LYS A 62 -18.32 -15.96 -3.02
C LYS A 62 -18.75 -14.83 -2.09
N GLY A 63 -17.87 -14.44 -1.17
CA GLY A 63 -18.14 -13.44 -0.13
C GLY A 63 -17.44 -13.78 1.19
N TYR A 64 -17.54 -12.87 2.15
CA TYR A 64 -16.98 -13.05 3.48
C TYR A 64 -17.93 -13.86 4.37
N LEU A 65 -17.38 -14.88 5.02
CA LEU A 65 -18.14 -15.77 5.90
C LEU A 65 -18.81 -14.99 7.04
N LYS A 66 -20.15 -15.08 7.15
CA LYS A 66 -20.97 -14.41 8.16
C LYS A 66 -20.83 -12.88 8.20
N ASN A 67 -20.34 -12.26 7.12
CA ASN A 67 -20.22 -10.81 7.02
C ASN A 67 -20.83 -10.32 5.69
N GLN A 68 -22.17 -10.23 5.69
CA GLN A 68 -22.93 -9.83 4.52
C GLN A 68 -22.64 -8.37 4.12
N LYS A 69 -22.45 -7.48 5.09
CA LYS A 69 -22.11 -6.06 4.85
C LYS A 69 -20.79 -5.95 4.06
N ALA A 70 -19.71 -6.53 4.58
CA ALA A 70 -18.41 -6.51 3.88
C ALA A 70 -18.46 -7.22 2.52
N THR A 71 -19.32 -8.23 2.37
CA THR A 71 -19.54 -8.88 1.07
C THR A 71 -20.18 -7.91 0.08
N GLN A 72 -21.24 -7.21 0.48
CA GLN A 72 -21.91 -6.24 -0.39
C GLN A 72 -20.98 -5.09 -0.77
N GLU A 73 -20.20 -4.57 0.18
CA GLU A 73 -19.21 -3.52 -0.06
C GLU A 73 -18.13 -3.99 -1.03
N ALA A 74 -17.57 -5.19 -0.83
CA ALA A 74 -16.53 -5.71 -1.69
C ALA A 74 -17.01 -6.06 -3.11
N PHE A 75 -18.33 -6.18 -3.35
CA PHE A 75 -18.92 -6.46 -4.66
C PHE A 75 -19.74 -5.29 -5.23
N ALA A 76 -19.59 -4.09 -4.67
CA ALA A 76 -20.27 -2.90 -5.15
C ALA A 76 -19.98 -2.65 -6.64
N GLY A 77 -20.96 -2.14 -7.38
CA GLY A 77 -20.82 -1.91 -8.82
C GLY A 77 -20.64 -3.17 -9.69
N GLY A 78 -20.84 -4.37 -9.14
CA GLY A 78 -20.72 -5.63 -9.89
C GLY A 78 -19.27 -6.08 -10.14
N TRP A 79 -18.32 -5.45 -9.44
CA TRP A 79 -16.91 -5.78 -9.48
C TRP A 79 -16.41 -6.09 -8.08
N PHE A 80 -15.37 -6.91 -7.98
CA PHE A 80 -14.70 -7.18 -6.72
C PHE A 80 -13.60 -6.17 -6.43
N HIS A 81 -13.79 -5.40 -5.37
CA HIS A 81 -12.86 -4.42 -4.81
C HIS A 81 -11.73 -5.11 -4.04
N THR A 82 -10.50 -5.01 -4.53
CA THR A 82 -9.31 -5.66 -3.94
C THR A 82 -8.69 -4.87 -2.79
N GLY A 83 -8.95 -3.56 -2.77
CA GLY A 83 -8.26 -2.55 -1.99
C GLY A 83 -6.80 -2.31 -2.41
N ASP A 84 -6.33 -2.89 -3.52
CA ASP A 84 -4.98 -2.65 -4.07
C ASP A 84 -5.03 -1.45 -5.03
N LEU A 85 -4.20 -0.44 -4.77
CA LEU A 85 -4.06 0.73 -5.63
C LEU A 85 -3.03 0.46 -6.73
N ALA A 86 -3.34 0.86 -7.94
CA ALA A 86 -2.51 0.62 -9.10
C ALA A 86 -2.70 1.68 -10.20
N VAL A 87 -1.81 1.62 -11.19
CA VAL A 87 -1.93 2.35 -12.46
C VAL A 87 -2.05 1.36 -13.61
N MET A 88 -2.78 1.75 -14.65
CA MET A 88 -2.86 1.00 -15.90
C MET A 88 -1.72 1.42 -16.83
N GLN A 89 -0.95 0.47 -17.33
CA GLN A 89 0.13 0.70 -18.29
C GLN A 89 -0.42 0.73 -19.71
N PRO A 90 0.22 1.48 -20.65
CA PRO A 90 -0.19 1.54 -22.06
C PRO A 90 -0.28 0.18 -22.76
N ASP A 91 0.47 -0.81 -22.28
CA ASP A 91 0.48 -2.18 -22.80
C ASP A 91 -0.61 -3.08 -22.18
N GLY A 92 -1.52 -2.51 -21.39
CA GLY A 92 -2.66 -3.18 -20.73
C GLY A 92 -2.31 -3.90 -19.44
N TYR A 93 -1.06 -3.78 -18.97
CA TYR A 93 -0.67 -4.35 -17.68
C TYR A 93 -1.00 -3.43 -16.51
N VAL A 94 -1.21 -4.02 -15.35
CA VAL A 94 -1.43 -3.31 -14.09
C VAL A 94 -0.11 -3.25 -13.31
N LYS A 95 0.24 -2.08 -12.79
CA LYS A 95 1.37 -1.90 -11.85
C LYS A 95 0.82 -1.50 -10.49
N ILE A 96 0.90 -2.41 -9.53
CA ILE A 96 0.50 -2.16 -8.13
C ILE A 96 1.41 -1.10 -7.54
N LYS A 97 0.82 -0.17 -6.80
CA LYS A 97 1.51 0.97 -6.19
C LYS A 97 1.40 0.96 -4.68
N ASP A 98 0.21 0.67 -4.14
CA ASP A 98 -0.01 0.70 -2.70
C ASP A 98 -1.27 -0.09 -2.30
N ARG A 99 -1.62 -0.07 -1.01
CA ARG A 99 -2.91 -0.51 -0.48
C ARG A 99 -3.73 0.71 -0.10
N SER A 100 -5.01 0.73 -0.46
CA SER A 100 -5.96 1.80 -0.11
C SER A 100 -5.95 2.13 1.38
N LYS A 101 -6.00 1.10 2.24
CA LYS A 101 -5.97 1.26 3.70
C LYS A 101 -4.60 1.68 4.27
N ASP A 102 -3.55 1.74 3.44
CA ASP A 102 -2.19 2.15 3.82
C ASP A 102 -1.84 3.56 3.31
N VAL A 103 -2.76 4.21 2.58
CA VAL A 103 -2.68 5.64 2.26
C VAL A 103 -3.08 6.45 3.49
N ILE A 104 -2.29 7.47 3.81
CA ILE A 104 -2.50 8.37 4.95
C ILE A 104 -2.89 9.73 4.39
N ILE A 105 -4.05 10.26 4.79
CA ILE A 105 -4.57 11.54 4.29
C ILE A 105 -4.27 12.64 5.31
N SER A 106 -3.21 13.41 5.06
CA SER A 106 -2.72 14.45 5.96
C SER A 106 -2.92 15.83 5.34
N GLY A 107 -3.88 16.61 5.86
CA GLY A 107 -4.14 17.97 5.37
C GLY A 107 -4.66 18.05 3.94
N GLY A 108 -5.29 16.99 3.44
CA GLY A 108 -5.71 16.88 2.03
C GLY A 108 -4.67 16.28 1.09
N GLU A 109 -3.47 15.96 1.59
CA GLU A 109 -2.40 15.32 0.82
C GLU A 109 -2.37 13.80 1.09
N ASN A 110 -2.20 13.02 0.03
CA ASN A 110 -2.04 11.56 0.11
C ASN A 110 -0.58 11.19 0.37
N ILE A 111 -0.32 10.45 1.45
CA ILE A 111 1.00 9.95 1.82
C ILE A 111 1.00 8.42 1.73
N SER A 112 1.90 7.86 0.93
CA SER A 112 2.12 6.42 0.90
C SER A 112 2.91 6.00 2.14
N SER A 113 2.38 5.07 2.94
CA SER A 113 3.14 4.52 4.07
C SER A 113 4.40 3.77 3.63
N LEU A 114 4.37 3.13 2.44
CA LEU A 114 5.52 2.44 1.88
C LEU A 114 6.68 3.39 1.55
N GLU A 115 6.39 4.58 1.00
CA GLU A 115 7.42 5.59 0.72
C GLU A 115 8.16 6.01 2.00
N VAL A 116 7.42 6.20 3.09
CA VAL A 116 8.00 6.56 4.39
C VAL A 116 8.80 5.38 4.96
N GLU A 117 8.29 4.16 4.86
CA GLU A 117 8.98 2.93 5.27
C GLU A 117 10.30 2.75 4.51
N GLU A 118 10.32 2.93 3.19
CA GLU A 118 11.53 2.83 2.37
C GLU A 118 12.62 3.81 2.83
N VAL A 119 12.26 5.03 3.21
CA VAL A 119 13.22 5.99 3.77
C VAL A 119 13.70 5.52 5.14
N LEU A 120 12.82 5.02 6.01
CA LEU A 120 13.19 4.47 7.32
C LEU A 120 14.17 3.29 7.17
N TYR A 121 13.96 2.39 6.20
CA TYR A 121 14.85 1.26 5.94
C TYR A 121 16.27 1.66 5.52
N ARG A 122 16.48 2.89 5.02
CA ARG A 122 17.82 3.41 4.71
C ARG A 122 18.60 3.83 5.95
N HIS A 123 17.94 3.99 7.10
CA HIS A 123 18.62 4.37 8.33
C HIS A 123 19.38 3.15 8.92
N PRO A 124 20.68 3.29 9.27
CA PRO A 124 21.51 2.13 9.63
C PRO A 124 21.04 1.39 10.89
N ALA A 125 20.38 2.07 11.81
CA ALA A 125 19.85 1.49 13.06
C ALA A 125 18.51 0.73 12.88
N VAL A 126 17.79 0.92 11.78
CA VAL A 126 16.46 0.34 11.58
C VAL A 126 16.59 -1.11 11.11
N LEU A 127 15.98 -2.04 11.86
CA LEU A 127 15.86 -3.46 11.47
C LEU A 127 14.58 -3.68 10.67
N THR A 128 13.45 -3.19 11.17
CA THR A 128 12.15 -3.29 10.52
C THR A 128 11.32 -2.07 10.87
N ALA A 129 10.55 -1.55 9.92
CA ALA A 129 9.67 -0.41 10.15
C ALA A 129 8.29 -0.66 9.55
N ALA A 130 7.27 -0.11 10.20
CA ALA A 130 5.92 -0.05 9.69
C ALA A 130 5.33 1.32 9.97
N VAL A 131 4.66 1.89 8.98
CA VAL A 131 4.02 3.19 9.05
C VAL A 131 2.52 3.02 8.84
N VAL A 132 1.75 3.70 9.68
CA VAL A 132 0.29 3.68 9.63
C VAL A 132 -0.27 5.08 9.85
N ALA A 133 -1.52 5.30 9.40
CA ALA A 133 -2.26 6.52 9.69
C ALA A 133 -2.61 6.61 11.18
N LYS A 134 -2.26 7.73 11.82
CA LYS A 134 -2.68 8.08 13.18
C LYS A 134 -3.55 9.34 13.13
N PRO A 135 -4.69 9.41 13.84
CA PRO A 135 -5.49 10.62 13.89
C PRO A 135 -4.71 11.81 14.48
N ASP A 136 -4.95 12.99 13.93
CA ASP A 136 -4.36 14.27 14.33
C ASP A 136 -5.41 15.37 14.22
N ASP A 137 -5.59 16.13 15.31
CA ASP A 137 -6.65 17.15 15.41
C ASP A 137 -6.54 18.27 14.37
N LYS A 138 -5.33 18.52 13.84
CA LYS A 138 -5.07 19.60 12.88
C LYS A 138 -5.07 19.12 11.44
N TRP A 139 -4.62 17.89 11.19
CA TRP A 139 -4.37 17.39 9.84
C TRP A 139 -5.28 16.24 9.41
N GLY A 140 -6.19 15.80 10.28
CA GLY A 140 -7.01 14.61 10.09
C GLY A 140 -6.20 13.37 10.43
N GLU A 141 -5.20 13.04 9.62
CA GLU A 141 -4.28 11.94 9.85
C GLU A 141 -2.83 12.39 9.69
N VAL A 142 -1.90 11.69 10.35
CA VAL A 142 -0.46 11.87 10.18
C VAL A 142 0.26 10.52 10.18
N PRO A 143 1.43 10.41 9.52
CA PRO A 143 2.22 9.20 9.59
C PRO A 143 2.72 8.92 11.00
N ALA A 144 2.46 7.71 11.48
CA ALA A 144 3.01 7.16 12.72
C ALA A 144 3.92 5.97 12.37
N ALA A 145 5.19 6.07 12.74
CA ALA A 145 6.20 5.05 12.49
C ALA A 145 6.43 4.18 13.74
N TYR A 146 6.33 2.87 13.55
CA TYR A 146 6.69 1.86 14.53
C TYR A 146 7.96 1.17 14.04
N ILE A 147 9.00 1.17 14.87
CA ILE A 147 10.35 0.81 14.45
C ILE A 147 10.93 -0.25 15.38
N GLU A 148 11.36 -1.36 14.80
CA GLU A 148 12.24 -2.32 15.43
C GLU A 148 13.69 -1.96 15.08
N VAL A 149 14.52 -1.80 16.10
CA VAL A 149 15.92 -1.40 15.97
C VAL A 149 16.84 -2.61 15.96
N LYS A 150 17.97 -2.52 15.27
CA LYS A 150 18.99 -3.57 15.26
C LYS A 150 19.58 -3.73 16.66
N GLU A 151 19.94 -4.96 16.99
CA GLU A 151 20.60 -5.28 18.26
C GLU A 151 21.87 -4.44 18.44
N GLY A 152 22.02 -3.80 19.61
CA GLY A 152 23.15 -2.94 19.93
C GLY A 152 23.15 -1.56 19.26
N ALA A 153 22.19 -1.24 18.40
CA ALA A 153 22.06 0.11 17.84
C ALA A 153 21.46 1.08 18.87
N ASN A 154 22.03 2.28 18.96
CA ASN A 154 21.49 3.36 19.75
C ASN A 154 20.91 4.43 18.81
N VAL A 155 19.62 4.73 18.94
CA VAL A 155 18.91 5.66 18.07
C VAL A 155 17.83 6.39 18.85
N THR A 156 17.64 7.67 18.57
CA THR A 156 16.60 8.49 19.18
C THR A 156 15.49 8.80 18.18
N VAL A 157 14.33 9.22 18.69
CA VAL A 157 13.22 9.67 17.87
C VAL A 157 13.63 10.85 16.99
N GLU A 158 14.40 11.79 17.52
CA GLU A 158 14.89 12.97 16.81
C GLU A 158 15.78 12.57 15.62
N SER A 159 16.66 11.59 15.81
CA SER A 159 17.53 11.08 14.74
C SER A 159 16.72 10.47 13.60
N ILE A 160 15.66 9.70 13.92
CA ILE A 160 14.75 9.13 12.91
C ILE A 160 14.00 10.22 12.16
N VAL A 161 13.43 11.19 12.88
CA VAL A 161 12.68 12.30 12.29
C VAL A 161 13.57 13.14 11.38
N GLU A 162 14.82 13.41 11.79
CA GLU A 162 15.76 14.18 10.99
C GLU A 162 16.20 13.41 9.73
N HIS A 163 16.45 12.10 9.85
CA HIS A 163 16.69 11.25 8.68
C HIS A 163 15.52 11.28 7.70
N CYS A 164 14.28 11.22 8.18
CA CYS A 164 13.11 11.37 7.33
C CYS A 164 13.03 12.77 6.70
N ARG A 165 13.29 13.85 7.44
CA ARG A 165 13.28 15.24 6.90
C ARG A 165 14.30 15.46 5.79
N ALA A 166 15.46 14.82 5.87
CA ALA A 166 16.49 14.94 4.86
C ALA A 166 16.10 14.31 3.51
N HIS A 167 15.13 13.38 3.50
CA HIS A 167 14.78 12.58 2.32
C HIS A 167 13.31 12.67 1.90
N LEU A 168 12.43 13.25 2.73
CA LEU A 168 11.00 13.36 2.50
C LEU A 168 10.54 14.82 2.57
N ALA A 169 9.48 15.13 1.82
CA ALA A 169 8.76 16.39 2.01
C ALA A 169 8.21 16.48 3.44
N ARG A 170 8.19 17.69 4.00
CA ARG A 170 7.90 17.92 5.43
C ARG A 170 6.57 17.32 5.91
N TYR A 171 5.54 17.27 5.07
CA TYR A 171 4.24 16.73 5.43
C TYR A 171 4.20 15.20 5.50
N LYS A 172 5.17 14.50 4.88
CA LYS A 172 5.32 13.03 4.91
C LYS A 172 6.13 12.52 6.11
N VAL A 173 6.82 13.41 6.81
CA VAL A 173 7.66 13.05 7.95
C VAL A 173 6.79 12.55 9.10
N PRO A 174 7.09 11.38 9.70
CA PRO A 174 6.34 10.88 10.84
C PRO A 174 6.27 11.88 11.99
N LYS A 175 5.07 12.09 12.51
CA LYS A 175 4.86 12.91 13.72
C LYS A 175 4.84 12.09 15.01
N HIS A 176 4.75 10.78 14.87
CA HIS A 176 4.84 9.84 15.97
C HIS A 176 5.85 8.76 15.58
N VAL A 177 6.78 8.47 16.47
CA VAL A 177 7.77 7.41 16.32
C VAL A 177 7.78 6.61 17.61
N GLU A 178 7.60 5.30 17.50
CA GLU A 178 7.63 4.38 18.62
C GLU A 178 8.59 3.22 18.34
N PHE A 179 9.52 2.97 19.26
CA PHE A 179 10.41 1.82 19.18
C PHE A 179 9.76 0.63 19.88
N CYS A 180 9.42 -0.41 19.12
CA CYS A 180 8.72 -1.57 19.64
C CYS A 180 9.02 -2.83 18.81
N VAL A 181 8.68 -3.99 19.38
CA VAL A 181 8.65 -5.25 18.62
C VAL A 181 7.41 -5.24 17.75
N LEU A 182 7.61 -5.35 16.43
CA LEU A 182 6.48 -5.29 15.49
C LEU A 182 5.68 -6.59 15.52
N PRO A 183 4.33 -6.52 15.54
CA PRO A 183 3.48 -7.69 15.48
C PRO A 183 3.61 -8.34 14.10
N LYS A 184 4.02 -9.61 14.07
CA LYS A 184 4.27 -10.36 12.83
C LYS A 184 3.47 -11.66 12.84
N THR A 185 3.03 -12.12 11.67
CA THR A 185 2.48 -13.47 11.49
C THR A 185 3.58 -14.53 11.65
N SER A 186 3.19 -15.81 11.71
CA SER A 186 4.14 -16.94 11.68
C SER A 186 5.04 -16.96 10.43
N THR A 187 4.62 -16.31 9.35
CA THR A 187 5.38 -16.14 8.11
C THR A 187 6.21 -14.84 8.07
N GLY A 188 6.25 -14.08 9.17
CA GLY A 188 7.02 -12.84 9.28
C GLY A 188 6.34 -11.58 8.73
N LYS A 189 5.09 -11.66 8.25
CA LYS A 189 4.37 -10.49 7.71
C LYS A 189 3.91 -9.58 8.84
N ILE A 190 4.24 -8.29 8.76
CA ILE A 190 3.82 -7.30 9.76
C ILE A 190 2.30 -7.14 9.74
N GLN A 191 1.69 -7.17 10.91
CA GLN A 191 0.26 -7.00 11.12
C GLN A 191 -0.09 -5.52 11.34
N LYS A 192 -0.02 -4.70 10.27
CA LYS A 192 -0.31 -3.25 10.35
C LYS A 192 -1.66 -2.91 10.99
N PHE A 193 -2.66 -3.78 10.90
CA PHE A 193 -3.97 -3.55 11.55
C PHE A 193 -3.85 -3.44 13.08
N VAL A 194 -2.94 -4.19 13.72
CA VAL A 194 -2.69 -4.10 15.17
C VAL A 194 -2.08 -2.74 15.51
N LEU A 195 -1.13 -2.29 14.68
CA LEU A 195 -0.51 -0.96 14.83
C LEU A 195 -1.53 0.16 14.62
N ARG A 196 -2.45 0.00 13.66
CA ARG A 196 -3.56 0.97 13.46
C ARG A 196 -4.49 1.04 14.66
N GLN A 197 -4.78 -0.10 15.32
CA GLN A 197 -5.56 -0.11 16.57
C GLN A 197 -4.81 0.61 17.70
N GLN A 198 -3.50 0.38 17.84
CA GLN A 198 -2.66 1.10 18.81
C GLN A 198 -2.63 2.61 18.53
N ALA A 199 -2.54 3.00 17.25
CA ALA A 199 -2.60 4.38 16.80
C ALA A 199 -4.00 5.00 16.90
N LYS A 200 -5.03 4.22 17.24
CA LYS A 200 -6.45 4.61 17.25
C LYS A 200 -6.94 5.13 15.89
N SER A 201 -6.41 4.58 14.79
CA SER A 201 -6.78 4.97 13.43
C SER A 201 -8.26 4.71 13.16
N SER A 202 -8.94 5.66 12.50
CA SER A 202 -10.31 5.52 11.99
C SER A 202 -10.43 4.30 11.05
N SER A 203 -9.41 4.08 10.21
CA SER A 203 -9.31 2.93 9.30
C SER A 203 -9.13 1.56 10.00
N ALA A 204 -8.93 1.53 11.32
CA ALA A 204 -8.84 0.32 12.13
C ALA A 204 -10.20 -0.17 12.64
N ILE A 205 -11.23 0.68 12.57
CA ILE A 205 -12.51 0.49 13.26
C ILE A 205 -13.60 -0.04 12.31
N GLU A 206 -13.31 -0.16 11.01
CA GLU A 206 -14.21 -0.74 9.99
C GLU A 206 -13.74 -2.09 9.41
#